data_AF-A0A924DUZ4-F1
#
_entry.id   AF-A0A924DUZ4-F1
#
_cell.length_a   1.000
_cell.length_b   1.000
_cell.length_c   1.000
_cell.angle_alpha   90.00
_cell.angle_beta   90.00
_cell.angle_gamma   90.00
#
_symmetry.space_group_name_H-M   'P 1'
#
loop_
_entity.id
_entity.type
_entity.pdbx_description
1 polymer ?
#
loop_
_entity_poly.entity_id
_entity_poly.type
_entity_poly.pdbx_seq_one_letter_code
_entity_poly.pdbx_strand_id
1 'polypeptide(L)'
;MDIRLITVKEDFEKAYNILNQKEYPLSFYEYSLKHENYLSKSEGPKLIGVFQEDACLGTISYKLIPCPYLGKILEVKEIYQTNIKGYKVLMDFLDKLASDENCQAIKICKNQAERMDQNIFDKLENFLKRILH
;
A
#
# COMPACT_ATOMS: atom_id res chain seq x y z
N MET A 1 8.38 10.58 15.87
CA MET A 1 7.77 9.70 14.85
C MET A 1 8.32 10.12 13.52
N ASP A 2 8.79 9.18 12.74
CA ASP A 2 9.39 9.39 11.42
C ASP A 2 8.41 8.91 10.35
N ILE A 3 8.31 9.62 9.23
CA ILE A 3 7.47 9.23 8.09
C ILE A 3 8.40 9.04 6.92
N ARG A 4 8.40 7.84 6.34
CA ARG A 4 9.27 7.53 5.20
C ARG A 4 8.59 6.66 4.17
N LEU A 5 9.02 6.85 2.93
CA LEU A 5 8.68 5.96 1.82
C LEU A 5 9.37 4.61 2.06
N ILE A 6 8.59 3.53 1.99
CA ILE A 6 9.10 2.18 2.18
C ILE A 6 9.65 1.69 0.85
N THR A 7 10.98 1.55 0.78
CA THR A 7 11.69 1.08 -0.42
C THR A 7 12.69 -0.03 -0.13
N VAL A 8 12.90 -0.37 1.14
CA VAL A 8 13.86 -1.38 1.59
C VAL A 8 13.14 -2.55 2.24
N LYS A 9 13.73 -3.74 2.11
CA LYS A 9 13.13 -4.99 2.56
C LYS A 9 12.79 -4.98 4.05
N GLU A 10 13.68 -4.44 4.88
CA GLU A 10 13.50 -4.41 6.34
C GLU A 10 12.24 -3.60 6.74
N ASP A 11 11.98 -2.50 6.04
CA ASP A 11 10.81 -1.66 6.28
C ASP A 11 9.53 -2.32 5.75
N PHE A 12 9.60 -3.06 4.64
CA PHE A 12 8.50 -3.89 4.17
C PHE A 12 8.15 -4.97 5.18
N GLU A 13 9.12 -5.64 5.79
CA GLU A 13 8.88 -6.68 6.80
C GLU A 13 8.16 -6.08 8.02
N LYS A 14 8.61 -4.92 8.49
CA LYS A 14 7.97 -4.18 9.60
C LYS A 14 6.54 -3.76 9.27
N ALA A 15 6.31 -3.26 8.06
CA ALA A 15 4.99 -2.89 7.57
C ALA A 15 4.05 -4.09 7.40
N TYR A 16 4.57 -5.21 6.91
CA TYR A 16 3.81 -6.44 6.76
C TYR A 16 3.38 -7.02 8.12
N ASN A 17 4.25 -6.93 9.13
CA ASN A 17 3.97 -7.46 10.47
C ASN A 17 2.83 -6.75 11.20
N ILE A 18 2.45 -5.54 10.79
CA ILE A 18 1.29 -4.83 11.38
C ILE A 18 -0.02 -5.13 10.67
N LEU A 19 0.01 -5.84 9.53
CA LEU A 19 -1.19 -6.21 8.80
C LEU A 19 -1.93 -7.33 9.54
N ASN A 20 -3.25 -7.18 9.65
CA ASN A 20 -4.08 -8.27 10.12
C ASN A 20 -4.24 -9.32 9.01
N GLN A 21 -3.48 -10.42 9.08
CA GLN A 21 -3.51 -11.49 8.07
C GLN A 21 -4.88 -12.16 7.91
N LYS A 22 -5.79 -12.05 8.90
CA LYS A 22 -7.16 -12.54 8.75
C LYS A 22 -7.98 -11.70 7.78
N GLU A 23 -7.71 -10.40 7.71
CA GLU A 23 -8.38 -9.45 6.81
C GLU A 23 -7.64 -9.33 5.47
N TYR A 24 -6.33 -9.57 5.48
CA TYR A 24 -5.45 -9.46 4.32
C TYR A 24 -4.58 -10.72 4.18
N PRO A 25 -5.12 -11.80 3.60
CA PRO A 25 -4.40 -13.05 3.37
C PRO A 25 -3.50 -12.92 2.12
N LEU A 26 -2.57 -11.97 2.17
CA LEU A 26 -1.50 -11.77 1.21
C LEU A 26 -0.21 -12.31 1.82
N SER A 27 0.60 -13.01 1.03
CA SER A 27 1.97 -13.33 1.40
C SER A 27 2.83 -12.06 1.41
N PHE A 28 3.93 -12.10 2.17
CA PHE A 28 4.92 -11.02 2.18
C PHE A 28 5.40 -10.62 0.78
N TYR A 29 5.57 -11.62 -0.10
CA TYR A 29 6.02 -11.41 -1.47
C TYR A 29 4.96 -10.69 -2.34
N GLU A 30 3.69 -11.08 -2.22
CA GLU A 30 2.60 -10.38 -2.91
C GLU A 30 2.47 -8.93 -2.41
N TYR A 31 2.63 -8.75 -1.09
CA TYR A 31 2.60 -7.43 -0.49
C TYR A 31 3.75 -6.54 -0.99
N SER A 32 4.98 -7.04 -0.99
CA SER A 32 6.13 -6.25 -1.46
C SER A 32 6.01 -5.95 -2.96
N LEU A 33 5.69 -6.94 -3.80
CA LEU A 33 5.55 -6.77 -5.26
C LEU A 33 4.52 -5.72 -5.66
N LYS A 34 3.42 -5.58 -4.89
CA LYS A 34 2.39 -4.56 -5.14
C LYS A 34 2.98 -3.14 -5.11
N HIS A 35 4.00 -2.93 -4.29
CA HIS A 35 4.63 -1.64 -4.01
C HIS A 35 6.02 -1.49 -4.64
N GLU A 36 6.71 -2.60 -4.88
CA GLU A 36 7.98 -2.72 -5.59
C GLU A 36 7.76 -2.83 -7.11
N ASN A 37 7.06 -1.88 -7.70
CA ASN A 37 6.79 -1.93 -9.14
C ASN A 37 8.00 -1.37 -9.94
N TYR A 38 9.06 -2.19 -10.06
CA TYR A 38 10.31 -1.83 -10.76
C TYR A 38 10.18 -1.81 -12.31
N LEU A 39 9.08 -2.32 -12.89
CA LEU A 39 9.02 -2.66 -14.32
C LEU A 39 7.94 -1.96 -15.15
N SER A 40 7.01 -1.19 -14.56
CA SER A 40 5.91 -0.58 -15.33
C SER A 40 5.99 0.94 -15.32
N LYS A 41 5.85 1.54 -16.52
CA LYS A 41 5.67 2.99 -16.73
C LYS A 41 4.35 3.53 -16.14
N SER A 42 3.53 2.67 -15.52
CA SER A 42 2.36 3.07 -14.74
C SER A 42 2.68 2.94 -13.26
N GLU A 43 2.85 4.07 -12.58
CA GLU A 43 3.18 4.15 -11.16
C GLU A 43 2.24 3.27 -10.32
N GLY A 44 2.76 2.15 -9.82
CA GLY A 44 2.09 1.36 -8.79
C GLY A 44 1.88 2.17 -7.51
N PRO A 45 1.02 1.70 -6.59
CA PRO A 45 0.79 2.43 -5.35
C PRO A 45 2.06 2.48 -4.51
N LYS A 46 2.50 3.69 -4.18
CA LYS A 46 3.61 3.97 -3.26
C LYS A 46 3.17 3.65 -1.84
N LEU A 47 4.10 3.08 -1.06
CA LEU A 47 3.86 2.71 0.33
C LEU A 47 4.64 3.62 1.27
N ILE A 48 3.96 4.26 2.21
CA ILE A 48 4.55 5.08 3.26
C ILE A 48 4.29 4.43 4.61
N GLY A 49 5.29 4.46 5.48
CA GLY A 49 5.18 4.01 6.86
C GLY A 49 5.46 5.12 7.86
N VAL A 50 4.75 5.08 8.99
CA VAL A 50 5.08 5.86 10.18
C VAL A 50 5.83 4.96 11.15
N PHE A 51 6.99 5.41 11.58
CA PHE A 51 7.87 4.65 12.47
C PHE A 51 8.11 5.40 13.79
N GLN A 52 8.21 4.63 14.87
CA GLN A 52 8.66 5.11 16.17
C GLN A 52 9.65 4.09 16.71
N GLU A 53 10.87 4.53 17.02
CA GLU A 53 11.92 3.65 17.56
C GLU A 53 12.10 2.38 16.71
N ASP A 54 12.05 2.55 15.39
CA ASP A 54 12.15 1.49 14.38
C ASP A 54 10.96 0.51 14.28
N ALA A 55 9.93 0.68 15.13
CA ALA A 55 8.66 -0.04 15.00
C ALA A 55 7.70 0.68 14.04
N CYS A 56 7.07 -0.07 13.13
CA CYS A 56 6.03 0.47 12.27
C CYS A 56 4.72 0.65 13.06
N LEU A 57 4.14 1.85 13.00
CA LEU A 57 2.90 2.20 13.68
C LEU A 57 1.70 2.30 12.73
N GLY A 58 1.97 2.37 11.44
CA GLY A 58 0.94 2.44 10.42
C GLY A 58 1.52 2.62 9.03
N THR A 59 0.75 2.24 8.03
CA THR A 59 1.10 2.35 6.63
C THR A 59 -0.03 2.94 5.80
N ILE A 60 0.36 3.63 4.72
CA ILE A 60 -0.53 4.13 3.69
C ILE A 60 -0.01 3.71 2.33
N SER A 61 -0.90 3.09 1.55
CA SER A 61 -0.72 2.80 0.14
C SER A 61 -1.47 3.86 -0.68
N TYR A 62 -0.78 4.60 -1.54
CA TYR A 62 -1.40 5.67 -2.34
C TYR A 62 -0.86 5.73 -3.76
N LYS A 63 -1.61 6.36 -4.67
CA LYS A 63 -1.14 6.72 -6.01
C LYS A 63 -1.69 8.07 -6.44
N LEU A 64 -0.96 8.75 -7.31
CA LEU A 64 -1.38 10.00 -7.92
C LEU A 64 -2.08 9.68 -9.24
N ILE A 65 -3.31 10.15 -9.42
CA ILE A 65 -4.10 9.89 -10.62
C ILE A 65 -4.50 11.21 -11.27
N PRO A 66 -4.21 11.41 -12.57
CA PRO A 66 -4.83 12.48 -13.31
C PRO A 66 -6.31 12.15 -13.57
N CYS A 67 -7.21 13.02 -13.11
CA CYS A 67 -8.64 12.95 -13.36
C CYS A 67 -9.03 14.06 -14.36
N PRO A 68 -9.71 13.73 -15.48
CA PRO A 68 -10.06 14.71 -16.51
C PRO A 68 -10.89 15.89 -16.02
N TYR A 69 -11.75 15.68 -15.01
CA TYR A 69 -12.72 16.68 -14.54
C TYR A 69 -12.33 17.34 -13.22
N LEU A 70 -11.49 16.69 -12.43
CA LEU A 70 -11.14 17.12 -11.08
C LEU A 70 -9.66 17.48 -10.95
N GLY A 71 -8.86 17.34 -12.00
CA GLY A 71 -7.41 17.54 -11.94
C GLY A 71 -6.70 16.32 -11.34
N LYS A 72 -5.56 16.54 -10.68
CA LYS A 72 -4.76 15.51 -10.02
C LYS A 72 -5.38 15.13 -8.68
N ILE A 73 -5.55 13.83 -8.45
CA ILE A 73 -6.13 13.28 -7.23
C ILE A 73 -5.09 12.41 -6.54
N LEU A 74 -5.00 12.53 -5.22
CA LEU A 74 -4.31 11.58 -4.36
C LEU A 74 -5.29 10.45 -4.02
N GLU A 75 -5.16 9.29 -4.67
CA GLU A 75 -5.96 8.10 -4.35
C GLU A 75 -5.25 7.25 -3.31
N VAL A 76 -5.80 7.22 -2.10
CA VAL A 76 -5.39 6.32 -1.03
C VAL A 76 -6.10 4.99 -1.21
N LYS A 77 -5.31 3.93 -1.42
CA LYS A 77 -5.78 2.57 -1.63
C LYS A 77 -6.02 1.85 -0.32
N GLU A 78 -5.06 1.90 0.59
CA GLU A 78 -5.09 1.14 1.83
C GLU A 78 -4.47 1.97 2.96
N ILE A 79 -5.07 1.86 4.15
CA ILE A 79 -4.57 2.48 5.38
C ILE A 79 -4.59 1.43 6.49
N TYR A 80 -3.46 1.28 7.17
CA TYR A 80 -3.33 0.48 8.38
C TYR A 80 -2.70 1.27 9.49
N GLN A 81 -3.15 1.00 10.71
CA GLN A 81 -2.63 1.61 11.92
C GLN A 81 -2.69 0.60 13.05
N THR A 82 -1.66 0.62 13.91
CA THR A 82 -1.67 -0.10 15.18
C THR A 82 -2.11 0.79 16.34
N ASN A 83 -2.07 2.12 16.16
CA ASN A 83 -2.39 3.09 17.20
C ASN A 83 -2.99 4.39 16.60
N ILE A 84 -3.89 5.04 17.35
CA ILE A 84 -4.52 6.32 17.01
C ILE A 84 -3.51 7.45 16.79
N LYS A 85 -2.36 7.43 17.48
CA LYS A 85 -1.29 8.42 17.25
C LYS A 85 -0.69 8.27 15.85
N GLY A 86 -0.47 7.05 15.39
CA GLY A 86 0.04 6.77 14.04
C GLY A 86 -0.97 7.20 12.98
N TYR A 87 -2.26 6.95 13.21
CA TYR A 87 -3.33 7.41 12.32
C TYR A 87 -3.34 8.93 12.14
N LYS A 88 -3.25 9.70 13.23
CA LYS A 88 -3.23 11.17 13.13
C LYS A 88 -2.05 11.65 12.28
N VAL A 89 -0.85 11.13 12.53
CA VAL A 89 0.36 11.50 11.80
C VAL A 89 0.24 11.15 10.31
N LEU A 90 -0.36 10.02 9.98
CA LEU A 90 -0.64 9.61 8.61
C LEU A 90 -1.62 10.56 7.90
N MET A 91 -2.69 10.99 8.57
CA MET A 91 -3.67 11.92 8.00
C MET A 91 -3.07 13.31 7.79
N ASP A 92 -2.35 13.84 8.79
CA ASP A 92 -1.65 15.14 8.67
C ASP A 92 -0.64 15.12 7.50
N PHE A 93 0.00 13.96 7.27
CA PHE A 93 0.90 13.78 6.14
C PHE A 93 0.18 13.71 4.79
N LEU A 94 -0.99 13.06 4.70
CA LEU A 94 -1.77 13.00 3.46
C LEU A 94 -2.16 14.39 2.97
N ASP A 95 -2.59 15.26 3.88
CA ASP A 95 -2.96 16.64 3.55
C ASP A 95 -1.76 17.42 3.00
N LYS A 96 -0.60 17.26 3.66
CA LYS A 96 0.65 17.88 3.20
C LYS A 96 1.07 17.34 1.84
N LEU A 97 1.05 16.03 1.65
CA LEU A 97 1.39 15.38 0.39
C LEU A 97 0.48 15.83 -0.74
N ALA A 98 -0.83 15.91 -0.50
CA ALA A 98 -1.79 16.40 -1.48
C ALA A 98 -1.49 17.85 -1.88
N SER A 99 -1.15 18.71 -0.91
CA SER A 99 -0.75 20.09 -1.17
C SER A 99 0.55 20.17 -1.99
N ASP A 100 1.60 19.45 -1.58
CA ASP A 100 2.91 19.47 -2.25
C ASP A 100 2.81 18.94 -3.70
N GLU A 101 1.95 17.95 -3.93
CA GLU A 101 1.70 17.37 -5.25
C GLU A 101 0.66 18.13 -6.09
N ASN A 102 0.13 19.25 -5.59
CA ASN A 102 -0.93 20.06 -6.21
C ASN A 102 -2.20 19.24 -6.56
N CYS A 103 -2.59 18.34 -5.66
CA CYS A 103 -3.81 17.57 -5.80
C CYS A 103 -5.04 18.41 -5.43
N GLN A 104 -6.10 18.32 -6.21
CA GLN A 104 -7.37 19.02 -5.96
C GLN A 104 -8.28 18.25 -5.01
N ALA A 105 -8.06 16.95 -4.85
CA ALA A 105 -8.84 16.09 -3.98
C ALA A 105 -8.01 14.91 -3.46
N ILE A 106 -8.44 14.39 -2.30
CA ILE A 106 -7.98 13.12 -1.74
C ILE A 106 -9.15 12.14 -1.82
N LYS A 107 -8.94 10.99 -2.46
CA LYS A 107 -9.92 9.91 -2.54
C LYS A 107 -9.43 8.75 -1.68
N ILE A 108 -10.16 8.44 -0.61
CA ILE A 108 -9.88 7.27 0.23
C ILE A 108 -10.81 6.15 -0.23
N CYS A 109 -10.24 5.13 -0.86
CA CYS A 109 -10.96 3.90 -1.18
C CYS A 109 -11.21 3.12 0.11
N LYS A 110 -12.39 2.49 0.24
CA LYS A 110 -12.58 1.52 1.34
C LYS A 110 -11.53 0.44 1.20
N ASN A 111 -10.85 0.13 2.30
CA ASN A 111 -9.94 -0.99 2.51
C ASN A 111 -10.57 -2.30 1.98
N GLN A 112 -10.45 -2.55 0.68
CA GLN A 112 -10.68 -3.85 0.07
C GLN A 112 -9.29 -4.41 -0.19
N ALA A 113 -9.04 -5.60 0.33
CA ALA A 113 -7.90 -6.42 -0.03
C ALA A 113 -7.99 -6.76 -1.52
N GLU A 114 -7.67 -5.80 -2.39
CA GLU A 114 -7.53 -6.01 -3.82
C GLU A 114 -6.30 -6.91 -4.00
N ARG A 115 -6.54 -8.23 -4.03
CA ARG A 115 -5.61 -9.20 -4.60
C ARG A 115 -5.33 -8.77 -6.03
N MET A 116 -4.08 -8.91 -6.48
CA MET A 116 -3.75 -8.67 -7.89
C MET A 116 -4.64 -9.57 -8.76
N ASP A 117 -5.41 -8.98 -9.68
CA ASP A 117 -6.52 -9.65 -10.39
C ASP A 117 -6.15 -10.91 -11.18
N GLN A 118 -4.86 -11.22 -11.39
CA GLN A 118 -4.41 -12.54 -11.85
C GLN A 118 -3.01 -12.84 -11.35
N ASN A 119 -2.89 -13.59 -10.24
CA ASN A 119 -1.59 -14.03 -9.78
C ASN A 119 -1.11 -15.21 -10.65
N ILE A 120 0.11 -15.12 -11.22
CA ILE A 120 0.72 -16.24 -11.96
C ILE A 120 0.81 -17.47 -11.04
N PHE A 121 0.94 -17.25 -9.74
CA PHE A 121 0.89 -18.28 -8.69
C PHE A 121 -0.47 -18.98 -8.61
N ASP A 122 -1.60 -18.28 -8.76
CA ASP A 122 -2.92 -18.93 -8.81
C ASP A 122 -3.06 -19.81 -10.07
N LYS A 123 -2.49 -19.37 -11.21
CA LYS A 123 -2.44 -20.19 -12.43
C LYS A 123 -1.54 -21.40 -12.24
N LEU A 124 -0.40 -21.25 -11.57
CA LEU A 124 0.56 -22.32 -11.33
C LEU A 124 0.02 -23.33 -10.30
N GLU A 125 -0.64 -22.87 -9.25
CA GLU A 125 -1.30 -23.71 -8.25
C GLU A 125 -2.44 -24.52 -8.88
N ASN A 126 -3.28 -23.88 -9.70
CA ASN A 126 -4.34 -24.58 -10.42
C ASN A 126 -3.79 -25.57 -11.46
N PHE A 127 -2.66 -25.25 -12.10
CA PHE A 127 -1.98 -26.16 -13.01
C PHE A 127 -1.42 -27.39 -12.28
N LEU A 128 -0.74 -27.18 -11.14
CA LEU A 128 -0.18 -28.26 -10.32
C LEU A 128 -1.28 -29.17 -9.74
N LYS A 129 -2.39 -28.58 -9.26
CA LYS A 129 -3.57 -29.33 -8.80
C LYS A 129 -4.17 -30.20 -9.90
N ARG A 130 -4.07 -29.78 -11.16
CA ARG A 130 -4.55 -30.55 -12.33
C ARG A 130 -3.67 -31.72 -12.72
N ILE A 131 -2.39 -31.74 -12.32
CA ILE A 131 -1.45 -32.82 -12.65
C ILE A 131 -1.46 -33.93 -11.59
N LEU A 132 -1.80 -33.58 -10.35
CA LEU A 132 -1.84 -34.52 -9.22
C LEU A 132 -3.17 -35.32 -9.12
N HIS A 133 -4.13 -35.05 -10.01
CA HIS A 133 -5.47 -35.65 -10.01
C HIS A 133 -5.75 -36.35 -11.34
#